data_AF-A0A966WI27-F1
#
_entry.id   AF-A0A966WI27-F1
#
_cell.length_a   1.000
_cell.length_b   1.000
_cell.length_c   1.000
_cell.angle_alpha   90.00
_cell.angle_beta   90.00
_cell.angle_gamma   90.00
#
_symmetry.space_group_name_H-M   'P 1'
#
loop_
_entity.id
_entity.type
_entity.pdbx_description
1 polymer ?
#
loop_
_entity_poly.entity_id
_entity_poly.type
_entity_poly.pdbx_seq_one_letter_code
_entity_poly.pdbx_strand_id
1 'polypeptide(L)'
;MKKAYMAMVLYISTFSNTVFAKDFGNRGANYPVAEESILLMIQRKLGALDLKKEEERMRRITEERVRNPIPVSGIMPAKETREFWHDPTYILTEDALLPCGRVLYKA
;
A
#
# COMPACT_ATOMS: atom_id res chain seq x y z
N MET A 1 3.56 29.71 -66.16
CA MET A 1 4.01 30.45 -64.96
C MET A 1 3.38 29.95 -63.66
N LYS A 2 2.06 30.06 -63.45
CA LYS A 2 1.39 29.66 -62.18
C LYS A 2 1.58 28.19 -61.76
N LYS A 3 1.54 27.26 -62.74
CA LYS A 3 1.75 25.81 -62.49
C LYS A 3 3.18 25.48 -62.06
N ALA A 4 4.17 26.20 -62.59
CA ALA A 4 5.57 26.03 -62.21
C ALA A 4 5.85 26.55 -60.80
N TYR A 5 5.21 27.67 -60.43
CA TYR A 5 5.32 28.22 -59.07
C TYR A 5 4.65 27.31 -58.03
N MET A 6 3.48 26.76 -58.35
CA MET A 6 2.82 25.76 -57.48
C MET A 6 3.65 24.48 -57.34
N ALA A 7 4.26 23.98 -58.42
CA ALA A 7 5.15 22.84 -58.37
C ALA A 7 6.40 23.12 -57.51
N MET A 8 6.94 24.33 -57.57
CA MET A 8 8.10 24.76 -56.80
C MET A 8 7.78 24.87 -55.29
N VAL A 9 6.62 25.42 -54.93
CA VAL A 9 6.18 25.50 -53.53
C VAL A 9 5.91 24.10 -52.95
N LEU A 10 5.32 23.19 -53.74
CA LEU A 10 5.11 21.78 -53.36
C LEU A 10 6.44 21.02 -53.20
N TYR A 11 7.45 21.37 -53.98
CA TYR A 11 8.79 20.77 -53.86
C TYR A 11 9.54 21.23 -52.61
N ILE A 12 9.29 22.46 -52.15
CA ILE A 12 9.94 23.01 -50.95
C ILE A 12 9.30 22.49 -49.66
N SER A 13 7.98 22.21 -49.64
CA SER A 13 7.29 21.71 -48.45
C SER A 13 7.56 20.23 -48.12
N THR A 14 8.05 19.44 -49.09
CA THR A 14 8.42 18.03 -48.86
C THR A 14 9.81 17.88 -48.21
N PHE A 15 10.60 18.95 -48.14
CA PHE A 15 11.95 18.93 -47.57
C PHE A 15 12.02 19.13 -46.04
N SER A 16 10.93 19.49 -45.37
CA SER A 16 10.97 20.01 -44.00
C SER A 16 10.81 18.99 -42.86
N ASN A 17 10.82 17.68 -43.11
CA ASN A 17 10.61 16.69 -42.03
C ASN A 17 11.59 15.50 -42.06
N THR A 18 12.86 15.75 -41.77
CA THR A 18 13.79 14.68 -41.37
C THR A 18 14.41 14.98 -40.01
N VAL A 19 13.59 14.87 -38.95
CA VAL A 19 14.12 14.82 -37.58
C VAL A 19 14.72 13.43 -37.37
N PHE A 20 16.05 13.36 -37.40
CA PHE A 20 16.79 12.15 -37.05
C PHE A 20 16.96 12.07 -35.53
N ALA A 21 16.06 11.36 -34.84
CA ALA A 21 16.29 10.96 -33.46
C ALA A 21 17.41 9.89 -33.45
N LYS A 22 18.58 10.24 -32.90
CA LYS A 22 19.69 9.29 -32.72
C LYS A 22 19.37 8.43 -31.50
N ASP A 23 19.03 7.16 -31.71
CA ASP A 23 18.96 6.21 -30.62
C ASP A 23 20.38 6.02 -30.06
N PHE A 24 20.60 6.50 -28.84
CA PHE A 24 21.88 6.32 -28.15
C PHE A 24 22.05 4.93 -27.55
N GLY A 25 21.04 4.06 -27.71
CA GLY A 25 21.03 2.68 -27.27
C GLY A 25 21.30 2.57 -25.78
N ASN A 26 21.76 1.39 -25.38
CA ASN A 26 22.09 1.13 -24.00
C ASN A 26 23.56 1.47 -23.75
N ARG A 27 23.86 2.41 -22.84
CA ARG A 27 25.23 2.80 -22.47
C ARG A 27 25.64 2.11 -21.19
N GLY A 28 26.57 1.17 -21.29
CA GLY A 28 27.11 0.41 -20.15
C GLY A 28 27.01 -1.11 -20.35
N ALA A 29 27.66 -1.86 -19.46
CA ALA A 29 27.52 -3.31 -19.44
C ALA A 29 26.14 -3.69 -18.88
N ASN A 30 25.28 -4.24 -19.73
CA ASN A 30 24.00 -4.81 -19.29
C ASN A 30 24.23 -6.27 -18.97
N TYR A 31 24.23 -6.58 -17.68
CA TYR A 31 24.22 -7.97 -17.25
C TYR A 31 22.78 -8.49 -17.34
N PRO A 32 22.56 -9.70 -17.83
CA PRO A 32 21.26 -10.34 -17.69
C PRO A 32 20.93 -10.45 -16.19
N VAL A 33 19.66 -10.31 -15.84
CA VAL A 33 19.19 -10.62 -14.49
C VAL A 33 19.51 -12.10 -14.25
N ALA A 34 20.45 -12.36 -13.33
CA ALA A 34 20.92 -13.71 -13.03
C ALA A 34 19.98 -14.43 -12.05
N GLU A 35 19.18 -13.67 -11.31
CA GLU A 35 18.21 -14.17 -10.35
C GLU A 35 16.99 -14.77 -11.03
N GLU A 36 16.39 -15.74 -10.36
CA GLU A 36 15.07 -16.25 -10.73
C GLU A 36 14.02 -15.14 -10.63
N SER A 37 13.09 -15.10 -11.59
CA SER A 37 11.92 -14.23 -11.52
C SER A 37 11.16 -14.44 -10.21
N ILE A 38 10.82 -13.35 -9.53
CA ILE A 38 10.02 -13.36 -8.30
C ILE A 38 8.71 -14.14 -8.50
N LEU A 39 8.09 -14.01 -9.67
CA LEU A 39 6.86 -14.73 -10.01
C LEU A 39 7.10 -16.24 -10.09
N LEU A 40 8.18 -16.67 -10.74
CA LEU A 40 8.53 -18.08 -10.86
C LEU A 40 8.85 -18.67 -9.48
N MET A 41 9.58 -17.93 -8.66
CA MET A 41 9.86 -18.31 -7.27
C MET A 41 8.57 -18.47 -6.45
N ILE A 42 7.63 -17.51 -6.55
CA ILE A 42 6.35 -17.58 -5.84
C ILE A 42 5.53 -18.78 -6.31
N GLN A 43 5.42 -19.00 -7.62
CA GLN A 43 4.71 -20.14 -8.19
C GLN A 43 5.30 -21.48 -7.72
N ARG A 44 6.63 -21.63 -7.76
CA ARG A 44 7.30 -22.83 -7.27
C ARG A 44 7.02 -23.08 -5.79
N LYS A 45 7.12 -22.03 -4.96
CA LYS A 45 6.84 -22.13 -3.51
C LYS A 45 5.39 -22.50 -3.24
N LEU A 46 4.44 -21.87 -3.93
CA LEU A 46 3.01 -22.19 -3.79
C LEU A 46 2.68 -23.61 -4.28
N GLY A 47 3.28 -24.06 -5.38
CA GLY A 47 3.07 -25.42 -5.90
C GLY A 47 3.66 -26.52 -5.01
N ALA A 48 4.69 -26.20 -4.22
CA ALA A 48 5.27 -27.13 -3.26
C ALA A 48 4.53 -27.17 -1.90
N LEU A 49 3.60 -26.24 -1.66
CA LEU A 49 2.87 -26.13 -0.40
C LEU A 49 1.54 -26.87 -0.47
N ASP A 50 1.23 -27.62 0.59
CA ASP A 50 -0.12 -28.13 0.83
C ASP A 50 -0.95 -27.03 1.50
N LEU A 51 -1.80 -26.38 0.69
CA LEU A 51 -2.62 -25.24 1.13
C LEU A 51 -3.56 -25.60 2.27
N LYS A 52 -4.11 -26.83 2.31
CA LYS A 52 -5.05 -27.22 3.38
C LYS A 52 -4.34 -27.36 4.71
N LYS A 53 -3.17 -28.00 4.70
CA LYS A 53 -2.34 -28.16 5.91
C LYS A 53 -1.88 -26.81 6.45
N GLU A 54 -1.52 -25.88 5.58
CA GLU A 54 -1.09 -24.55 6.01
C GLU A 54 -2.27 -23.70 6.52
N GLU A 55 -3.45 -23.81 5.91
CA GLU A 55 -4.67 -23.17 6.41
C GLU A 55 -5.02 -23.67 7.82
N GLU A 56 -4.97 -24.99 8.06
CA GLU A 56 -5.20 -25.56 9.39
C GLU A 56 -4.17 -25.08 10.40
N ARG A 57 -2.89 -25.01 10.01
CA ARG A 57 -1.82 -24.49 10.86
C ARG A 57 -2.10 -23.04 11.26
N MET A 58 -2.43 -22.19 10.30
CA MET A 58 -2.72 -20.77 10.54
C MET A 58 -3.97 -20.60 11.41
N ARG A 59 -4.99 -21.44 11.23
CA ARG A 59 -6.19 -21.46 12.08
C ARG A 59 -5.84 -21.79 13.52
N ARG A 60 -5.05 -22.85 13.77
CA ARG A 60 -4.62 -23.23 15.13
C ARG A 60 -3.84 -22.12 15.82
N ILE A 61 -2.89 -21.50 15.12
CA ILE A 61 -2.09 -20.37 15.64
C ILE A 61 -2.99 -19.18 16.02
N THR A 62 -4.00 -18.91 15.18
CA THR A 62 -4.94 -17.82 15.42
C THR A 62 -5.83 -18.10 16.62
N GLU A 63 -6.41 -19.31 16.70
CA GLU A 63 -7.23 -19.74 17.84
C GLU A 63 -6.45 -19.66 19.16
N GLU A 64 -5.19 -20.11 19.17
CA GLU A 64 -4.33 -20.03 20.34
C GLU A 64 -4.09 -18.59 20.79
N ARG A 65 -3.77 -17.67 19.87
CA ARG A 65 -3.57 -16.25 20.20
C ARG A 65 -4.84 -15.56 20.69
N VAL A 66 -6.00 -15.93 20.17
CA VAL A 66 -7.28 -15.36 20.60
C VAL A 66 -7.65 -15.86 21.99
N ARG A 67 -7.47 -17.16 22.26
CA ARG A 67 -7.77 -17.76 23.57
C ARG A 67 -6.77 -17.34 24.64
N ASN A 68 -5.51 -17.18 24.27
CA ASN A 68 -4.39 -16.83 25.16
C ASN A 68 -3.70 -15.56 24.65
N PRO A 69 -4.32 -14.37 24.80
CA PRO A 69 -3.73 -13.13 24.33
C PRO A 69 -2.47 -12.79 25.13
N ILE A 70 -1.45 -12.32 24.41
CA ILE A 70 -0.22 -11.83 25.04
C ILE A 70 -0.56 -10.54 25.80
N PRO A 71 -0.15 -10.41 27.08
CA PRO A 71 -0.34 -9.18 27.83
C PRO A 71 0.26 -7.98 27.10
N VAL A 72 -0.44 -6.85 27.13
CA VAL A 72 0.07 -5.60 26.53
C VAL A 72 1.27 -5.12 27.34
N SER A 73 2.40 -4.92 26.67
CA SER A 73 3.64 -4.47 27.31
C SER A 73 3.43 -3.18 28.10
N GLY A 74 3.85 -3.17 29.36
CA GLY A 74 3.71 -2.02 30.26
C GLY A 74 2.34 -1.89 30.93
N ILE A 75 1.37 -2.76 30.62
CA ILE A 75 0.07 -2.80 31.30
C ILE A 75 0.07 -3.96 32.29
N MET A 76 -0.20 -3.66 33.55
CA MET A 76 -0.35 -4.65 34.62
C MET A 76 -1.79 -4.62 35.16
N PRO A 77 -2.32 -5.76 35.62
CA PRO A 77 -3.63 -5.77 36.28
C PRO A 77 -3.60 -4.90 37.55
N ALA A 78 -4.67 -4.14 37.77
CA ALA A 78 -4.84 -3.35 38.97
C ALA A 78 -5.00 -4.30 40.17
N LYS A 79 -4.18 -4.12 41.21
CA LYS A 79 -4.22 -4.91 42.45
C LYS A 79 -5.02 -4.24 43.57
N GLU A 80 -5.17 -2.93 43.49
CA GLU A 80 -5.76 -2.09 44.53
C GLU A 80 -6.90 -1.26 43.95
N THR A 81 -7.89 -0.99 44.79
CA THR A 81 -9.01 -0.12 44.44
C THR A 81 -8.54 1.33 44.42
N ARG A 82 -8.93 2.08 43.38
CA ARG A 82 -8.68 3.53 43.28
C ARG A 82 -10.00 4.29 43.38
N GLU A 83 -9.99 5.37 44.14
CA GLU A 83 -11.13 6.27 44.30
C GLU A 83 -10.79 7.63 43.67
N PHE A 84 -11.76 8.23 42.99
CA PHE A 84 -11.66 9.57 42.43
C PHE A 84 -12.80 10.43 42.96
N TRP A 85 -12.46 11.59 43.49
CA TRP A 85 -13.43 12.62 43.82
C TRP A 85 -13.75 13.42 42.57
N HIS A 86 -15.04 13.66 42.32
CA HIS A 86 -15.50 14.55 41.26
C HIS A 86 -15.96 15.87 41.88
N ASP A 87 -15.82 16.95 41.13
CA ASP A 87 -16.39 18.25 41.50
C ASP A 87 -17.86 18.30 41.09
N PRO A 88 -18.81 18.46 42.01
CA PRO A 88 -20.23 18.58 41.68
C PRO A 88 -20.58 19.86 40.90
N THR A 89 -19.69 20.86 40.88
CA THR A 89 -19.88 22.13 40.18
C THR A 89 -19.60 22.02 38.68
N TYR A 90 -19.04 20.89 38.24
CA TYR A 90 -18.67 20.70 36.84
C TYR A 90 -19.91 20.57 35.94
N ILE A 91 -20.01 21.45 34.95
CA ILE A 91 -21.08 21.46 33.93
C ILE A 91 -20.47 21.07 32.59
N LEU A 92 -21.04 20.07 31.93
CA LEU A 92 -20.68 19.72 30.56
C LEU A 92 -21.17 20.80 29.59
N THR A 93 -20.28 21.32 28.74
CA THR A 93 -20.64 22.29 27.69
C THR A 93 -20.92 21.63 26.34
N GLU A 94 -20.43 20.41 26.12
CA GLU A 94 -20.54 19.66 24.88
C GLU A 94 -20.82 18.18 25.16
N ASP A 95 -21.43 17.49 24.19
CA ASP A 95 -21.74 16.06 24.30
C ASP A 95 -20.46 15.22 24.47
N ALA A 96 -20.45 14.36 25.49
CA ALA A 96 -19.37 13.40 25.67
C ALA A 96 -19.51 12.26 24.66
N LEU A 97 -18.50 12.08 23.80
CA LEU A 97 -18.48 11.04 22.77
C LEU A 97 -17.49 9.92 23.14
N LEU A 98 -17.87 8.68 22.83
CA LEU A 98 -16.94 7.55 22.83
C LEU A 98 -16.00 7.61 21.61
N PRO A 99 -14.84 6.91 21.65
CA PRO A 99 -13.95 6.82 20.49
C PRO A 99 -14.62 6.30 19.20
N CYS A 100 -15.74 5.59 19.32
CA CYS A 100 -16.54 5.09 18.20
C CYS A 100 -17.61 6.08 17.68
N GLY A 101 -17.66 7.31 18.21
CA GLY A 101 -18.57 8.37 17.79
C GLY A 101 -19.98 8.32 18.39
N ARG A 102 -20.26 7.37 19.31
CA ARG A 102 -21.55 7.32 20.03
C ARG A 102 -21.57 8.31 21.19
N VAL A 103 -22.72 8.94 21.42
CA VAL A 103 -22.94 9.82 22.58
C VAL A 103 -22.99 8.97 23.85
N LEU A 104 -22.08 9.24 24.77
CA LEU A 104 -22.04 8.66 26.11
C LEU A 104 -22.97 9.44 27.05
N TYR A 105 -22.91 10.77 26.99
CA TYR A 105 -23.71 11.67 27.80
C TYR A 105 -23.95 12.98 27.02
N LYS A 106 -25.18 13.49 27.08
CA LYS A 106 -25.57 14.72 26.41
C LYS A 106 -25.47 15.90 27.38
N ALA A 107 -24.87 17.00 26.94
CA ALA A 107 -24.80 18.23 27.73
C ALA A 107 -26.19 18.83 27.99
#